data_AF-A0A7X2GYS7-F1
#
_entry.id   AF-A0A7X2GYS7-F1
#
_cell.length_a   1.000
_cell.length_b   1.000
_cell.length_c   1.000
_cell.angle_alpha   90.00
_cell.angle_beta   90.00
_cell.angle_gamma   90.00
#
_symmetry.space_group_name_H-M   'P 1'
#
loop_
_entity.id
_entity.type
_entity.pdbx_description
1 polymer ?
#
loop_
_entity_poly.entity_id
_entity_poly.type
_entity_poly.pdbx_seq_one_letter_code
_entity_poly.pdbx_strand_id
1 'polypeptide(L)' 'MQTNKLIRAKECAALFGVSVSTWWNWNNPKSRHHRADLPRPIKVGENSTAWLESEISDYIGNLAANNRV' A
#
# COMPACT_ATOMS: atom_id res chain seq x y z
N MET A 1 8.28 -19.20 3.56
CA MET A 1 9.39 -18.41 2.99
C MET A 1 8.86 -17.01 2.78
N GLN A 2 9.26 -16.05 3.63
CA GLN A 2 8.73 -14.69 3.57
C GLN A 2 9.56 -13.91 2.56
N THR A 3 9.00 -13.69 1.37
CA THR A 3 9.64 -12.94 0.31
C THR A 3 9.57 -11.45 0.69
N ASN A 4 10.68 -10.89 1.18
CA ASN A 4 10.82 -9.45 1.42
C ASN A 4 10.97 -8.72 0.07
N LYS A 5 9.95 -8.81 -0.78
CA LYS A 5 9.89 -8.13 -2.06
C LYS A 5 9.37 -6.72 -1.84
N LEU A 6 10.10 -5.76 -2.38
CA LEU A 6 9.68 -4.36 -2.41
C LEU A 6 8.92 -4.11 -3.70
N ILE A 7 7.66 -3.72 -3.58
CA ILE A 7 6.78 -3.40 -4.70
C ILE A 7 6.56 -1.90 -4.81
N ARG A 8 6.33 -1.42 -6.03
CA ARG A 8 6.15 0.03 -6.28
C ARG A 8 4.68 0.44 -6.17
N ALA A 9 4.42 1.74 -6.14
CA ALA A 9 3.06 2.30 -6.06
C ALA A 9 2.12 1.75 -7.15
N LYS A 10 2.65 1.51 -8.36
CA LYS A 10 1.88 0.94 -9.47
C LYS A 10 1.40 -0.48 -9.19
N GLU A 11 2.27 -1.31 -8.61
CA GLU A 11 1.94 -2.69 -8.24
C GLU A 11 0.99 -2.71 -7.04
N CYS A 12 1.23 -1.86 -6.04
CA CYS A 12 0.32 -1.70 -4.90
C CYS A 12 -1.09 -1.31 -5.39
N ALA A 13 -1.18 -0.28 -6.23
CA ALA A 13 -2.45 0.16 -6.80
C ALA A 13 -3.16 -0.97 -7.58
N ALA A 14 -2.41 -1.77 -8.35
CA ALA A 14 -2.96 -2.92 -9.05
C ALA A 14 -3.48 -4.01 -8.10
N LEU A 15 -2.76 -4.32 -7.00
CA LEU A 15 -3.20 -5.28 -5.99
C LEU A 15 -4.50 -4.84 -5.30
N PHE A 16 -4.66 -3.54 -5.06
CA PHE A 16 -5.88 -2.97 -4.48
C PHE A 16 -6.99 -2.73 -5.52
N GLY A 17 -6.71 -2.87 -6.82
CA GLY A 17 -7.66 -2.57 -7.90
C GLY A 17 -7.99 -1.07 -8.03
N VAL A 18 -7.10 -0.18 -7.59
CA VAL A 18 -7.29 1.28 -7.61
C VAL A 18 -6.30 1.97 -8.54
N SER A 19 -6.53 3.25 -8.82
CA SER A 19 -5.57 4.07 -9.56
C SER A 19 -4.35 4.43 -8.71
N VAL A 20 -3.20 4.62 -9.35
CA VAL A 20 -1.94 5.01 -8.68
C VAL A 20 -2.08 6.35 -7.94
N SER A 21 -2.88 7.28 -8.48
CA SER A 21 -3.19 8.55 -7.80
C SER A 21 -3.98 8.34 -6.51
N THR A 22 -4.93 7.41 -6.50
CA THR A 22 -5.67 7.02 -5.29
C THR A 22 -4.73 6.43 -4.25
N TRP A 23 -3.80 5.57 -4.68
CA TRP A 23 -2.76 5.01 -3.80
C TRP A 23 -1.92 6.11 -3.14
N TRP A 24 -1.42 7.07 -3.93
CA TRP A 24 -0.67 8.20 -3.40
C TRP A 24 -1.50 9.09 -2.47
N ASN A 25 -2.78 9.29 -2.78
CA ASN A 25 -3.69 10.05 -1.93
C ASN A 25 -3.90 9.39 -0.58
N TRP A 26 -3.96 8.06 -0.52
CA TRP A 26 -4.09 7.37 0.76
C TRP A 26 -2.82 7.48 1.61
N ASN A 27 -1.65 7.52 0.97
CA ASN A 27 -0.37 7.68 1.64
C ASN A 27 -0.05 9.15 2.03
N ASN A 28 -0.78 10.12 1.48
CA ASN A 28 -0.56 11.52 1.75
C ASN A 28 -1.31 11.95 3.03
N PRO A 29 -0.61 12.31 4.12
CA PRO A 29 -1.26 12.72 5.38
C PRO A 29 -2.08 14.01 5.26
N LYS A 30 -1.87 14.80 4.20
CA LYS A 30 -2.65 16.02 3.93
C LYS A 30 -3.97 15.73 3.21
N SER A 31 -4.17 14.52 2.70
CA SER A 31 -5.39 14.17 1.97
C SER A 31 -6.49 13.76 2.94
N ARG A 32 -7.74 14.14 2.64
CA ARG A 32 -8.93 13.67 3.39
C ARG A 32 -9.10 12.15 3.38
N HIS A 33 -8.43 11.49 2.43
CA HIS A 33 -8.46 10.04 2.25
C HIS A 33 -7.22 9.36 2.81
N HIS A 34 -6.42 10.07 3.62
CA HIS A 34 -5.28 9.45 4.29
C HIS A 34 -5.75 8.26 5.11
N ARG A 35 -5.17 7.09 4.84
CA ARG A 35 -5.41 5.89 5.64
C ARG A 35 -4.16 5.63 6.46
N ALA A 36 -4.25 5.93 7.75
CA ALA A 36 -3.16 5.70 8.69
C ALA A 36 -2.81 4.21 8.85
N ASP A 37 -3.76 3.33 8.51
CA ASP A 37 -3.59 1.87 8.59
C ASP A 37 -2.81 1.29 7.40
N LEU A 38 -2.54 2.08 6.35
CA LEU A 38 -1.77 1.59 5.22
C LEU A 38 -0.30 1.36 5.59
N PRO A 39 0.34 0.34 5.00
CA PRO A 39 1.76 0.09 5.19
C PRO A 39 2.58 1.31 4.77
N ARG A 40 3.58 1.62 5.59
CA ARG A 40 4.36 2.85 5.43
C ARG A 40 5.24 2.78 4.18
N PRO A 41 5.36 3.89 3.45
CA PRO A 41 6.23 3.98 2.29
C PRO A 41 7.69 3.88 2.73
N ILE A 42 8.44 2.98 2.09
CA ILE A 42 9.88 2.82 2.27
C ILE A 42 10.58 3.60 1.16
N LYS A 43 11.39 4.60 1.53
CA LYS A 43 12.28 5.27 0.58
C LYS A 43 13.48 4.34 0.30
N VAL A 44 13.50 3.78 -0.91
CA VAL A 44 14.60 2.95 -1.44
C VAL A 44 15.69 3.83 -2.07
N GLY A 45 15.31 5.02 -2.55
CA GLY A 45 16.25 5.99 -3.09
C GLY A 45 15.59 7.36 -3.25
N GLU A 46 16.32 8.32 -3.81
CA GLU A 46 15.94 9.74 -3.85
C GLU A 46 14.58 9.99 -4.53
N ASN A 47 14.33 9.33 -5.66
CA ASN A 47 13.05 9.36 -6.37
C ASN A 47 12.29 8.03 -6.27
N SER A 48 12.68 7.16 -5.34
CA SER A 48 12.23 5.78 -5.31
C SER A 48 11.57 5.44 -3.99
N THR A 49 10.24 5.40 -4.01
CA THR A 49 9.41 4.86 -2.92
C THR A 49 8.92 3.47 -3.28
N ALA A 50 8.97 2.54 -2.33
CA ALA A 50 8.46 1.18 -2.43
C ALA A 50 7.74 0.78 -1.14
N TRP A 51 7.02 -0.33 -1.17
CA TRP A 51 6.30 -0.92 -0.05
C TRP A 51 6.69 -2.38 0.07
N LEU A 52 6.60 -2.93 1.28
CA LEU A 52 6.77 -4.37 1.48
C LEU A 52 5.53 -5.10 0.99
N GLU A 53 5.73 -6.07 0.10
CA GLU A 53 4.65 -6.92 -0.41
C GLU A 53 3.95 -7.69 0.72
N SER A 54 4.70 -8.17 1.72
CA SER A 54 4.14 -8.86 2.88
C SER A 54 3.12 -7.99 3.62
N GLU A 55 3.49 -6.75 3.97
CA GLU A 55 2.59 -5.86 4.72
C GLU A 55 1.34 -5.49 3.92
N ILE A 56 1.48 -5.31 2.60
CA ILE A 56 0.36 -5.04 1.69
C ILE A 56 -0.61 -6.22 1.67
N SER A 57 -0.09 -7.44 1.52
CA SER A 57 -0.87 -8.67 1.49
C SER A 57 -1.60 -8.90 2.82
N ASP A 58 -0.90 -8.70 3.94
CA ASP A 58 -1.48 -8.83 5.29
C ASP A 58 -2.60 -7.80 5.50
N TYR A 59 -2.41 -6.57 5.03
CA TYR A 59 -3.45 -5.53 5.09
C TYR A 59 -4.68 -5.89 4.26
N ILE A 60 -4.50 -6.40 3.04
CA ILE A 60 -5.62 -6.86 2.19
C ILE A 60 -6.37 -8.00 2.89
N GLY A 61 -5.66 -8.94 3.52
CA GLY A 61 -6.25 -10.01 4.31
C GLY A 61 -7.11 -9.49 5.46
N ASN A 62 -6.59 -8.55 6.25
CA ASN A 62 -7.35 -7.90 7.32
C ASN A 62 -8.56 -7.13 6.80
N LEU A 63 -8.43 -6.43 5.67
CA LEU A 63 -9.54 -5.71 5.05
C LEU A 63 -10.65 -6.68 4.59
N ALA A 64 -10.27 -7.80 3.98
CA ALA A 64 -11.19 -8.83 3.54
C ALA A 64 -11.89 -9.53 4.72
N ALA A 65 -11.20 -9.69 5.85
CA ALA A 65 -11.78 -10.26 7.07
C ALA A 65 -12.78 -9.29 7.74
N ASN A 66 -12.44 -7.99 7.80
CA ASN A 66 -13.26 -6.99 8.50
C ASN A 66 -14.46 -6.48 7.68
N ASN A 67 -14.36 -6.47 6.34
CA ASN A 67 -15.39 -5.93 5.45
C ASN A 67 -16.14 -7.00 4.63
N ARG A 68 -16.03 -8.28 4.99
CA ARG A 68 -16.86 -9.34 4.39
C ARG A 68 -18.28 -9.20 4.93
N VAL A 69 -19.22 -8.90 4.02
CA VAL A 69 -20.67 -8.86 4.27
C VAL A 69 -21.28 -10.22 3.97
#